data_AF-A0A6C0J156-F1
#
_entry.id   AF-A0A6C0J156-F1
#
_cell.length_a   1.000
_cell.length_b   1.000
_cell.length_c   1.000
_cell.angle_alpha   90.00
_cell.angle_beta   90.00
_cell.angle_gamma   90.00
#
_symmetry.space_group_name_H-M   'P 1'
#
loop_
_entity.id
_entity.type
_entity.pdbx_description
1 polymer ?
#
loop_
_entity_poly.entity_id
_entity_poly.type
_entity_poly.pdbx_seq_one_letter_code
_entity_poly.pdbx_strand_id
1 'polypeptide(L)'
;MHIKNSYIEINDNSDYPFKLLDNEEERFGVLNIELDKVEIVKSPIFILFTVDTTGSMSDYASNNKTKMEYAIQTLKSIMKYLSLYDINVTIQINTFNIKTEILIEPIIITKDNVKDITEKIDTIDANFVTNIENALQTANKCIHEYKLQNSNSECVHIFMTDGEPTAGCLNTNELVNCVSEDYISINIGFGHDHNARLLSKLSNLKNSEYHFIDKIEKSSIVYGESLHKVLYPCLKNINISMENGYIYDWKTNEWKTEIYENVLISEMTKCYHVKTDDILNITAYLTADAEITNEDMVNHTKIEETIYKLPDLINNNNEIVLDNTITNFAFRQRVLEILYNAHTIKGNAENIKIQEEIKDLFAILVKYICDNDLLEDNMLKQLKNDLYITYWNIGTNKSMYINGRYMAQGSQSGYTPSNHISLSNNDMNIDNQIPRPILHRSRNIFQPMFDINDDSNDSNDSNDSNDNISFGTTDNEYSCYSTPGTRNTVNTIRLYDD
;
A
#
# COMPACT_ATOMS: atom_id res chain seq x y z
N MET A 1 -18.51 20.20 1.36
CA MET A 1 -17.15 20.52 1.82
C MET A 1 -16.43 19.20 1.81
N HIS A 2 -15.26 19.14 1.19
CA HIS A 2 -14.57 17.88 0.86
C HIS A 2 -13.35 17.65 1.76
N ILE A 3 -12.74 18.75 2.19
CA ILE A 3 -11.67 18.78 3.18
C ILE A 3 -12.31 19.22 4.50
N LYS A 4 -12.22 18.35 5.50
CA LYS A 4 -12.80 18.51 6.82
C LYS A 4 -11.90 19.37 7.71
N ASN A 5 -10.60 19.12 7.61
CA ASN A 5 -9.55 19.80 8.37
C ASN A 5 -8.23 19.64 7.61
N SER A 6 -7.39 20.67 7.61
CA SER A 6 -6.06 20.64 7.01
C SER A 6 -5.12 21.51 7.83
N TYR A 7 -3.91 21.02 8.10
CA TYR A 7 -2.96 21.72 8.96
C TYR A 7 -1.54 21.18 8.87
N ILE A 8 -0.56 22.02 9.24
CA ILE A 8 0.84 21.62 9.39
C ILE A 8 1.20 21.56 10.88
N GLU A 9 1.79 20.45 11.33
CA GLU A 9 2.43 20.32 12.63
C GLU A 9 3.94 20.28 12.45
N ILE A 10 4.68 21.19 13.08
CA ILE A 10 6.15 21.16 13.13
C ILE A 10 6.56 20.81 14.55
N ASN A 11 7.52 19.90 14.71
CA ASN A 11 8.17 19.67 15.99
C ASN A 11 9.34 20.66 16.12
N ASP A 12 9.17 21.67 16.95
CA ASP A 12 10.20 22.68 17.22
C ASP A 12 11.42 22.07 17.95
N ASN A 13 11.24 20.91 18.61
CA ASN A 13 12.32 20.13 19.23
C ASN A 13 12.98 19.16 18.22
N SER A 14 14.30 19.24 18.07
CA SER A 14 15.09 18.39 17.16
C SER A 14 15.55 17.04 17.78
N ASP A 15 15.21 16.76 19.05
CA ASP A 15 15.67 15.57 19.78
C ASP A 15 14.97 14.27 19.35
N TYR A 16 15.26 13.81 18.12
CA TYR A 16 14.89 12.49 17.64
C TYR A 16 15.87 11.41 18.13
N PRO A 17 15.42 10.15 18.36
CA PRO A 17 16.30 9.08 18.84
C PRO A 17 17.31 8.55 17.81
N PHE A 18 17.35 9.15 16.62
CA PHE A 18 18.28 8.90 15.52
C PHE A 18 18.41 10.19 14.68
N LYS A 19 19.47 10.30 13.87
CA LYS A 19 19.62 11.43 12.93
C LYS A 19 18.55 11.32 11.83
N LEU A 20 17.64 12.30 11.78
CA LEU A 20 16.53 12.37 10.81
C LEU A 20 16.84 13.32 9.65
N LEU A 21 17.39 14.50 9.93
CA LEU A 21 17.71 15.54 8.94
C LEU A 21 19.23 15.79 8.89
N ASP A 22 19.72 16.27 7.75
CA ASP A 22 21.13 16.57 7.54
C ASP A 22 21.56 17.95 8.06
N ASN A 23 20.65 18.92 8.05
CA ASN A 23 20.88 20.28 8.55
C ASN A 23 20.23 20.45 9.94
N GLU A 24 21.00 20.93 10.92
CA GLU A 24 20.55 21.18 12.30
C GLU A 24 19.60 22.40 12.41
N GLU A 25 19.57 23.27 11.39
CA GLU A 25 18.62 24.39 11.30
C GLU A 25 17.23 23.94 10.81
N GLU A 26 17.14 22.83 10.07
CA GLU A 26 15.85 22.31 9.59
C GLU A 26 15.04 21.65 10.74
N ARG A 27 13.72 21.76 10.66
CA ARG A 27 12.76 21.03 11.50
C ARG A 27 11.90 20.11 10.65
N PHE A 28 11.54 18.97 11.23
CA PHE A 28 10.63 18.00 10.65
C PHE A 28 9.20 18.22 11.17
N GLY A 29 8.23 17.91 10.32
CA GLY A 29 6.82 17.99 10.65
C GLY A 29 5.95 17.17 9.71
N VAL A 30 4.64 17.35 9.86
CA VAL A 30 3.61 16.63 9.12
C VAL A 30 2.57 17.62 8.61
N LEU A 31 2.28 17.57 7.32
CA LEU A 31 1.09 18.15 6.71
C LEU A 31 -0.02 17.09 6.74
N ASN A 32 -1.07 17.36 7.49
CA ASN A 32 -2.25 16.51 7.62
C ASN A 32 -3.40 17.07 6.80
N ILE A 33 -4.06 16.21 6.03
CA ILE A 33 -5.28 16.51 5.28
C ILE A 33 -6.33 15.46 5.66
N GLU A 34 -7.37 15.89 6.38
CA GLU A 34 -8.53 15.07 6.73
C GLU A 34 -9.67 15.33 5.74
N LEU A 35 -10.19 14.27 5.13
CA LEU A 35 -11.25 14.37 4.14
C LEU A 35 -12.61 14.00 4.74
N ASP A 36 -13.63 14.76 4.33
CA ASP A 36 -15.01 14.48 4.68
C ASP A 36 -15.50 13.19 4.01
N LYS A 37 -16.63 12.69 4.51
CA LYS A 37 -17.34 11.59 3.88
C LYS A 37 -18.07 12.08 2.62
N VAL A 38 -17.83 11.43 1.49
CA VAL A 38 -18.54 11.69 0.23
C VAL A 38 -19.48 10.54 -0.14
N GLU A 39 -20.47 10.82 -0.98
CA GLU A 39 -21.33 9.82 -1.61
C GLU A 39 -20.62 9.17 -2.82
N ILE A 40 -21.26 8.17 -3.44
CA ILE A 40 -20.73 7.60 -4.69
C ILE A 40 -20.80 8.66 -5.79
N VAL A 41 -19.71 8.77 -6.54
CA VAL A 41 -19.57 9.61 -7.74
C VAL A 41 -20.69 9.33 -8.76
N LYS A 42 -21.28 10.40 -9.32
CA LYS A 42 -22.36 10.31 -10.32
C LYS A 42 -21.86 10.50 -11.74
N SER A 43 -20.65 11.04 -11.94
CA SER A 43 -20.00 11.08 -13.26
C SER A 43 -19.88 9.69 -13.89
N PRO A 44 -20.00 9.57 -15.23
CA PRO A 44 -19.81 8.29 -15.90
C PRO A 44 -18.40 7.74 -15.70
N ILE A 45 -18.30 6.46 -15.36
CA ILE A 45 -17.02 5.74 -15.24
C ILE A 45 -17.01 4.56 -16.21
N PHE A 46 -15.86 4.35 -16.85
CA PHE A 46 -15.53 3.15 -17.58
C PHE A 46 -14.44 2.36 -16.85
N ILE A 47 -14.77 1.14 -16.43
CA ILE A 47 -13.83 0.22 -15.79
C ILE A 47 -13.54 -0.93 -16.74
N LEU A 48 -12.32 -0.95 -17.29
CA LEU A 48 -11.79 -2.08 -18.05
C LEU A 48 -11.06 -3.04 -17.11
N PHE A 49 -11.57 -4.25 -16.97
CA PHE A 49 -10.87 -5.36 -16.35
C PHE A 49 -10.05 -6.11 -17.41
N THR A 50 -8.78 -6.39 -17.11
CA THR A 50 -7.92 -7.25 -17.93
C THR A 50 -7.40 -8.38 -17.06
N VAL A 51 -7.99 -9.57 -17.23
CA VAL A 51 -7.80 -10.74 -16.38
C VAL A 51 -6.81 -11.70 -17.04
N ASP A 52 -5.75 -12.06 -16.34
CA ASP A 52 -4.85 -13.13 -16.75
C ASP A 52 -5.57 -14.48 -16.72
N THR A 53 -5.45 -15.23 -17.82
CA THR A 53 -6.02 -16.57 -17.99
C THR A 53 -4.97 -17.56 -18.46
N THR A 54 -3.72 -17.39 -18.01
CA THR A 54 -2.60 -18.27 -18.35
C THR A 54 -2.58 -19.53 -17.49
N GLY A 55 -1.83 -20.55 -17.91
CA GLY A 55 -1.85 -21.86 -17.25
C GLY A 55 -1.48 -21.85 -15.75
N SER A 56 -0.70 -20.86 -15.30
CA SER A 56 -0.37 -20.64 -13.88
C SER A 56 -1.60 -20.30 -13.02
N MET A 57 -2.63 -19.67 -13.60
CA MET A 57 -3.88 -19.38 -12.90
C MET A 57 -4.67 -20.66 -12.54
N SER A 58 -4.40 -21.78 -13.22
CA SER A 58 -4.95 -23.10 -12.86
C SER A 58 -4.24 -23.77 -11.67
N ASP A 59 -3.16 -23.19 -11.14
CA ASP A 59 -2.50 -23.70 -9.94
C ASP A 59 -3.39 -23.55 -8.70
N TYR A 60 -3.35 -24.53 -7.81
CA TYR A 60 -4.02 -24.45 -6.51
C TYR A 60 -3.36 -23.39 -5.61
N ALA A 61 -4.17 -22.45 -5.11
CA ALA A 61 -3.72 -21.46 -4.15
C ALA A 61 -3.93 -21.93 -2.70
N SER A 62 -5.17 -22.30 -2.36
CA SER A 62 -5.54 -22.81 -1.03
C SER A 62 -6.90 -23.49 -1.06
N ASN A 63 -7.24 -24.27 -0.03
CA ASN A 63 -8.57 -24.89 0.17
C ASN A 63 -9.11 -25.68 -1.05
N ASN A 64 -8.23 -26.30 -1.84
CA ASN A 64 -8.54 -26.96 -3.12
C ASN A 64 -9.21 -26.04 -4.18
N LYS A 65 -9.03 -24.72 -4.08
CA LYS A 65 -9.36 -23.74 -5.12
C LYS A 65 -8.11 -23.27 -5.86
N THR A 66 -8.25 -23.08 -7.16
CA THR A 66 -7.24 -22.51 -8.05
C THR A 66 -7.17 -20.99 -7.93
N LYS A 67 -6.09 -20.38 -8.43
CA LYS A 67 -5.97 -18.91 -8.49
C LYS A 67 -7.10 -18.30 -9.36
N MET A 68 -7.43 -18.96 -10.47
CA MET A 68 -8.50 -18.58 -11.39
C MET A 68 -9.87 -18.59 -10.73
N GLU A 69 -10.19 -19.61 -9.92
CA GLU A 69 -11.48 -19.69 -9.22
C GLU A 69 -11.66 -18.55 -8.22
N TYR A 70 -10.62 -18.16 -7.48
CA TYR A 70 -10.67 -16.98 -6.61
C TYR A 70 -10.84 -15.68 -7.42
N ALA A 71 -10.11 -15.52 -8.54
CA ALA A 71 -10.26 -14.34 -9.40
C ALA A 71 -11.68 -14.23 -10.00
N ILE A 72 -12.26 -15.36 -10.46
CA ILE A 72 -13.65 -15.47 -10.94
C ILE A 72 -14.64 -15.08 -9.82
N GLN A 73 -14.47 -15.67 -8.63
CA GLN A 73 -15.30 -15.43 -7.46
C GLN A 73 -15.31 -13.93 -7.11
N THR A 74 -14.14 -13.31 -6.96
CA THR A 74 -14.04 -11.89 -6.61
C THR A 74 -14.55 -10.97 -7.74
N LEU A 75 -14.30 -11.30 -9.00
CA LEU A 75 -14.84 -10.53 -10.14
C LEU A 75 -16.37 -10.57 -10.14
N LYS A 76 -16.99 -11.73 -9.88
CA LYS A 76 -18.45 -11.87 -9.71
C LYS A 76 -18.96 -11.06 -8.53
N SER A 77 -18.26 -11.03 -7.39
CA SER A 77 -18.61 -10.21 -6.23
C SER A 77 -18.56 -8.71 -6.52
N ILE A 78 -17.56 -8.25 -7.28
CA ILE A 78 -17.48 -6.86 -7.77
C ILE A 78 -18.67 -6.53 -8.67
N MET A 79 -19.03 -7.41 -9.61
CA MET A 79 -20.20 -7.18 -10.48
C MET A 79 -21.51 -7.12 -9.68
N LYS A 80 -21.72 -8.07 -8.75
CA LYS A 80 -22.87 -8.06 -7.82
C LYS A 80 -22.91 -6.76 -7.03
N TYR A 81 -21.79 -6.33 -6.42
CA TYR A 81 -21.69 -5.09 -5.65
C TYR A 81 -22.01 -3.85 -6.49
N LEU A 82 -21.42 -3.70 -7.68
CA LEU A 82 -21.67 -2.56 -8.57
C LEU A 82 -23.15 -2.49 -8.97
N SER A 83 -23.80 -3.64 -9.24
CA SER A 83 -25.22 -3.69 -9.59
C SER A 83 -26.18 -3.23 -8.49
N LEU A 84 -25.73 -3.10 -7.22
CA LEU A 84 -26.60 -2.67 -6.12
C LEU A 84 -27.03 -1.20 -6.24
N TYR A 85 -26.15 -0.38 -6.83
CA TYR A 85 -26.29 1.07 -6.90
C TYR A 85 -26.78 1.50 -8.28
N ASP A 86 -27.51 2.60 -8.33
CA ASP A 86 -27.97 3.22 -9.58
C ASP A 86 -26.91 4.22 -10.07
N ILE A 87 -25.83 3.68 -10.65
CA ILE A 87 -24.62 4.42 -11.00
C ILE A 87 -24.23 4.18 -12.45
N ASN A 88 -23.70 5.21 -13.12
CA ASN A 88 -23.32 5.15 -14.53
C ASN A 88 -21.93 4.52 -14.72
N VAL A 89 -21.78 3.27 -14.29
CA VAL A 89 -20.54 2.48 -14.45
C VAL A 89 -20.69 1.56 -15.65
N THR A 90 -19.96 1.87 -16.72
CA THR A 90 -19.74 0.96 -17.84
C THR A 90 -18.57 0.03 -17.52
N ILE A 91 -18.79 -1.29 -17.63
CA ILE A 91 -17.72 -2.28 -17.52
C ILE A 91 -17.32 -2.80 -18.91
N GLN A 92 -16.06 -3.20 -19.06
CA GLN A 92 -15.62 -4.13 -20.09
C GLN A 92 -14.73 -5.18 -19.42
N ILE A 93 -14.83 -6.44 -19.82
CA ILE A 93 -13.97 -7.52 -19.31
C ILE A 93 -13.22 -8.16 -20.46
N ASN A 94 -11.91 -8.02 -20.43
CA ASN A 94 -10.97 -8.71 -21.32
C ASN A 94 -10.28 -9.83 -20.55
N THR A 95 -10.09 -10.98 -21.20
CA THR A 95 -9.20 -12.05 -20.75
C THR A 95 -7.94 -12.05 -21.62
N PHE A 96 -6.79 -12.47 -21.07
CA PHE A 96 -5.58 -12.60 -21.87
C PHE A 96 -4.73 -13.82 -21.53
N ASN A 97 -4.13 -14.38 -22.59
CA ASN A 97 -3.02 -15.34 -22.50
C ASN A 97 -1.99 -15.01 -23.59
N ILE A 98 -1.92 -15.76 -24.70
CA ILE A 98 -1.16 -15.42 -25.91
C ILE A 98 -1.79 -14.22 -26.63
N LYS A 99 -3.12 -14.14 -26.58
CA LYS A 99 -3.95 -13.07 -27.14
C LYS A 99 -4.87 -12.52 -26.08
N THR A 100 -5.37 -11.32 -26.33
CA THR A 100 -6.42 -10.66 -25.54
C THR A 100 -7.76 -10.80 -26.26
N GLU A 101 -8.77 -11.27 -25.56
CA GLU A 101 -10.13 -11.46 -26.06
C GLU A 101 -11.14 -10.68 -25.20
N ILE A 102 -12.16 -10.09 -25.82
CA ILE A 102 -13.21 -9.37 -25.12
C ILE A 102 -14.30 -10.38 -24.72
N LEU A 103 -14.37 -10.70 -23.43
CA LEU A 103 -15.38 -11.59 -22.86
C LEU A 103 -16.73 -10.86 -22.71
N ILE A 104 -16.67 -9.61 -22.27
CA ILE A 104 -17.83 -8.73 -22.07
C ILE A 104 -17.52 -7.37 -22.70
N GLU A 105 -18.21 -7.08 -23.80
CA GLU A 105 -18.22 -5.78 -24.49
C GLU A 105 -18.73 -4.66 -23.55
N PRO A 106 -18.36 -3.38 -23.79
CA PRO A 106 -18.78 -2.24 -22.98
C PRO A 106 -20.28 -2.21 -22.67
N ILE A 107 -20.65 -2.38 -21.40
CA ILE A 107 -22.05 -2.41 -20.93
C ILE A 107 -22.18 -1.71 -19.58
N ILE A 108 -23.23 -0.89 -19.41
CA ILE A 108 -23.59 -0.32 -18.10
C ILE A 108 -24.12 -1.45 -17.22
N ILE A 109 -23.54 -1.64 -16.04
CA ILE A 109 -23.96 -2.72 -15.13
C ILE A 109 -25.25 -2.35 -14.39
N THR A 110 -26.19 -3.28 -14.33
CA THR A 110 -27.50 -3.11 -13.70
C THR A 110 -27.95 -4.40 -13.00
N LYS A 111 -28.98 -4.29 -12.15
CA LYS A 111 -29.59 -5.46 -11.47
C LYS A 111 -30.16 -6.50 -12.44
N ASP A 112 -30.52 -6.08 -13.64
CA ASP A 112 -31.13 -6.94 -14.65
C ASP A 112 -30.08 -7.74 -15.45
N ASN A 113 -28.91 -7.15 -15.74
CA ASN A 113 -27.86 -7.79 -16.56
C ASN A 113 -26.74 -8.45 -15.75
N VAL A 114 -26.62 -8.19 -14.45
CA VAL A 114 -25.54 -8.74 -13.61
C VAL A 114 -25.50 -10.26 -13.61
N LYS A 115 -26.65 -10.93 -13.70
CA LYS A 115 -26.72 -12.40 -13.77
C LYS A 115 -26.03 -12.92 -15.03
N ASP A 116 -26.42 -12.42 -16.20
CA ASP A 116 -25.84 -12.80 -17.50
C ASP A 116 -24.35 -12.47 -17.58
N ILE A 117 -23.92 -11.37 -16.95
CA ILE A 117 -22.50 -10.99 -16.78
C ILE A 117 -21.78 -12.05 -15.94
N THR A 118 -22.31 -12.45 -14.79
CA THR A 118 -21.68 -13.46 -13.93
C THR A 118 -21.63 -14.85 -14.56
N GLU A 119 -22.65 -15.24 -15.34
CA GLU A 119 -22.67 -16.51 -16.09
C GLU A 119 -21.61 -16.55 -17.21
N LYS A 120 -21.25 -15.40 -17.80
CA LYS A 120 -20.11 -15.30 -18.73
C LYS A 120 -18.76 -15.34 -18.01
N ILE A 121 -18.65 -14.76 -16.82
CA ILE A 121 -17.41 -14.83 -16.02
C ILE A 121 -17.12 -16.27 -15.59
N ASP A 122 -18.15 -17.09 -15.36
CA ASP A 122 -17.99 -18.53 -15.08
C ASP A 122 -17.46 -19.36 -16.27
N THR A 123 -17.38 -18.81 -17.49
CA THR A 123 -16.78 -19.51 -18.64
C THR A 123 -15.29 -19.21 -18.84
N ILE A 124 -14.65 -18.47 -17.92
CA ILE A 124 -13.21 -18.20 -17.98
C ILE A 124 -12.45 -19.45 -17.57
N ASP A 125 -11.51 -19.89 -18.41
CA ASP A 125 -10.63 -21.03 -18.17
C ASP A 125 -9.16 -20.68 -18.46
N ALA A 126 -8.24 -21.25 -17.69
CA ALA A 126 -6.86 -20.81 -17.59
C ALA A 126 -5.90 -21.74 -18.39
N ASN A 127 -5.36 -21.21 -19.50
CA ASN A 127 -4.61 -21.94 -20.52
C ASN A 127 -3.50 -21.10 -21.17
N PHE A 128 -2.50 -21.78 -21.76
CA PHE A 128 -1.40 -21.18 -22.53
C PHE A 128 -0.44 -20.25 -21.73
N VAL A 129 0.33 -19.43 -22.43
CA VAL A 129 1.45 -18.60 -21.95
C VAL A 129 1.09 -17.11 -21.92
N THR A 130 1.85 -16.32 -21.15
CA THR A 130 1.54 -14.93 -20.75
C THR A 130 2.10 -13.89 -21.72
N ASN A 131 1.23 -13.15 -22.42
CA ASN A 131 1.59 -12.06 -23.32
C ASN A 131 1.08 -10.70 -22.80
N ILE A 132 1.80 -10.15 -21.82
CA ILE A 132 1.46 -8.85 -21.20
C ILE A 132 1.49 -7.70 -22.22
N GLU A 133 2.40 -7.74 -23.20
CA GLU A 133 2.48 -6.72 -24.25
C GLU A 133 1.13 -6.58 -24.97
N ASN A 134 0.57 -7.70 -25.43
CA ASN A 134 -0.70 -7.68 -26.15
C ASN A 134 -1.86 -7.22 -25.24
N ALA A 135 -1.87 -7.63 -23.98
CA ALA A 135 -2.88 -7.22 -23.00
C ALA A 135 -2.89 -5.70 -22.79
N LEU A 136 -1.73 -5.08 -22.55
CA LEU A 136 -1.60 -3.64 -22.34
C LEU A 136 -1.93 -2.84 -23.61
N GLN A 137 -1.43 -3.28 -24.78
CA GLN A 137 -1.73 -2.63 -26.06
C GLN A 137 -3.22 -2.71 -26.42
N THR A 138 -3.87 -3.85 -26.18
CA THR A 138 -5.32 -4.00 -26.40
C THR A 138 -6.13 -3.17 -25.40
N ALA A 139 -5.71 -3.09 -24.13
CA ALA A 139 -6.38 -2.26 -23.14
C ALA A 139 -6.32 -0.75 -23.49
N ASN A 140 -5.13 -0.24 -23.85
CA ASN A 140 -4.95 1.11 -24.38
C ASN A 140 -5.91 1.39 -25.54
N LYS A 141 -6.00 0.46 -26.50
CA LYS A 141 -6.86 0.61 -27.67
C LYS A 141 -8.35 0.70 -27.27
N CYS A 142 -8.84 -0.23 -26.44
CA CYS A 142 -10.24 -0.24 -25.99
C CYS A 142 -10.60 1.05 -25.22
N ILE A 143 -9.73 1.50 -24.31
CA ILE A 143 -9.94 2.75 -23.55
C ILE A 143 -9.95 3.97 -24.49
N HIS A 144 -9.04 4.03 -25.46
CA HIS A 144 -9.00 5.11 -26.44
C HIS A 144 -10.26 5.14 -27.32
N GLU A 145 -10.66 3.99 -27.87
CA GLU A 145 -11.88 3.86 -28.69
C GLU A 145 -13.15 4.22 -27.90
N TYR A 146 -13.22 3.85 -26.61
CA TYR A 146 -14.31 4.24 -25.72
C TYR A 146 -14.32 5.75 -25.45
N LYS A 147 -13.17 6.35 -25.12
CA LYS A 147 -13.04 7.81 -24.87
C LYS A 147 -13.38 8.67 -26.09
N LEU A 148 -13.09 8.21 -27.30
CA LEU A 148 -13.48 8.91 -28.54
C LEU A 148 -15.01 9.06 -28.68
N GLN A 149 -15.78 8.16 -28.07
CA GLN A 149 -17.24 8.19 -28.06
C GLN A 149 -17.81 8.81 -26.78
N ASN A 150 -17.06 8.73 -25.67
CA ASN A 150 -17.48 9.13 -24.32
C ASN A 150 -16.42 10.01 -23.65
N SER A 151 -16.20 11.22 -24.19
CA SER A 151 -15.12 12.12 -23.77
C SER A 151 -15.17 12.55 -22.30
N ASN A 152 -16.34 12.47 -21.67
CA ASN A 152 -16.59 12.92 -20.31
C ASN A 152 -16.50 11.77 -19.28
N SER A 153 -16.32 10.54 -19.73
CA SER A 153 -16.19 9.39 -18.83
C SER A 153 -14.78 9.32 -18.26
N GLU A 154 -14.67 9.14 -16.94
CA GLU A 154 -13.41 8.70 -16.33
C GLU A 154 -13.10 7.26 -16.76
N CYS A 155 -11.84 6.95 -17.03
CA CYS A 155 -11.43 5.61 -17.41
C CYS A 155 -10.48 5.02 -16.38
N VAL A 156 -10.72 3.77 -16.02
CA VAL A 156 -9.92 2.99 -15.10
C VAL A 156 -9.58 1.66 -15.77
N HIS A 157 -8.31 1.27 -15.70
CA HIS A 157 -7.82 -0.03 -16.12
C HIS A 157 -7.40 -0.82 -14.89
N ILE A 158 -8.07 -1.94 -14.64
CA ILE A 158 -7.68 -2.89 -13.59
C ILE A 158 -7.00 -4.07 -14.29
N PHE A 159 -5.66 -4.08 -14.26
CA PHE A 159 -4.82 -5.11 -14.83
C PHE A 159 -4.42 -6.12 -13.75
N MET A 160 -4.59 -7.41 -14.03
CA MET A 160 -4.44 -8.49 -13.05
C MET A 160 -3.59 -9.60 -13.65
N THR A 161 -2.53 -10.05 -12.96
CA THR A 161 -1.66 -11.15 -13.41
C THR A 161 -0.99 -11.89 -12.25
N ASP A 162 -0.76 -13.20 -12.40
CA ASP A 162 0.00 -14.02 -11.47
C ASP A 162 1.40 -14.42 -11.98
N GLY A 163 1.78 -13.94 -13.17
CA GLY A 163 2.94 -14.45 -13.90
C GLY A 163 3.91 -13.40 -14.44
N GLU A 164 5.03 -13.92 -14.94
CA GLU A 164 6.01 -13.19 -15.75
C GLU A 164 5.58 -13.22 -17.24
N PRO A 165 5.84 -12.16 -18.04
CA PRO A 165 5.65 -12.24 -19.48
C PRO A 165 6.55 -13.36 -20.05
N THR A 166 5.93 -14.24 -20.83
CA THR A 166 6.57 -15.42 -21.45
C THR A 166 6.39 -15.47 -22.97
N ALA A 167 5.56 -14.58 -23.52
CA ALA A 167 5.38 -14.32 -24.95
C ALA A 167 5.27 -12.81 -25.23
N GLY A 168 5.50 -12.42 -26.49
CA GLY A 168 5.57 -11.00 -26.88
C GLY A 168 6.84 -10.33 -26.37
N CYS A 169 6.78 -9.02 -26.12
CA CYS A 169 7.86 -8.27 -25.49
C CYS A 169 8.06 -8.71 -24.03
N LEU A 170 9.30 -9.10 -23.70
CA LEU A 170 9.74 -9.47 -22.35
C LEU A 170 10.50 -8.33 -21.64
N ASN A 171 10.76 -7.21 -22.34
CA ASN A 171 11.52 -6.10 -21.80
C ASN A 171 10.63 -5.17 -20.98
N THR A 172 10.87 -5.14 -19.66
CA THR A 172 10.14 -4.30 -18.71
C THR A 172 10.05 -2.83 -19.13
N ASN A 173 11.09 -2.27 -19.77
CA ASN A 173 11.07 -0.85 -20.17
C ASN A 173 10.18 -0.59 -21.40
N GLU A 174 10.04 -1.57 -22.29
CA GLU A 174 9.17 -1.46 -23.47
C GLU A 174 7.71 -1.67 -23.08
N LEU A 175 7.45 -2.61 -22.16
CA LEU A 175 6.12 -2.84 -21.57
C LEU A 175 5.59 -1.61 -20.81
N VAL A 176 6.44 -0.86 -20.11
CA VAL A 176 6.05 0.40 -19.46
C VAL A 176 5.56 1.45 -20.46
N ASN A 177 6.12 1.50 -21.67
CA ASN A 177 5.65 2.40 -22.73
C ASN A 177 4.33 1.94 -23.36
N CYS A 178 3.80 0.77 -22.98
CA CYS A 178 2.53 0.23 -23.46
C CYS A 178 1.34 0.62 -22.55
N VAL A 179 1.50 1.56 -21.61
CA VAL A 179 0.43 2.08 -20.74
C VAL A 179 0.33 3.59 -20.91
N SER A 180 -0.88 4.13 -21.13
CA SER A 180 -1.10 5.59 -21.17
C SER A 180 -1.34 6.16 -19.77
N GLU A 181 -0.90 7.40 -19.56
CA GLU A 181 -1.18 8.20 -18.36
C GLU A 181 -2.57 8.86 -18.37
N ASP A 182 -3.31 8.75 -19.49
CA ASP A 182 -4.65 9.35 -19.68
C ASP A 182 -5.74 8.73 -18.78
N TYR A 183 -5.48 7.59 -18.15
CA TYR A 183 -6.44 6.82 -17.36
C TYR A 183 -5.81 6.32 -16.05
N ILE A 184 -6.65 5.92 -15.10
CA ILE A 184 -6.17 5.36 -13.83
C ILE A 184 -5.75 3.90 -14.06
N SER A 185 -4.48 3.57 -13.85
CA SER A 185 -3.96 2.20 -14.03
C SER A 185 -3.73 1.52 -12.68
N ILE A 186 -4.53 0.51 -12.38
CA ILE A 186 -4.46 -0.27 -11.14
C ILE A 186 -3.89 -1.65 -11.49
N ASN A 187 -2.63 -1.89 -11.10
CA ASN A 187 -1.89 -3.10 -11.46
C ASN A 187 -1.85 -4.05 -10.26
N ILE A 188 -2.45 -5.23 -10.39
CA ILE A 188 -2.61 -6.20 -9.30
C ILE A 188 -1.77 -7.44 -9.62
N GLY A 189 -0.74 -7.68 -8.79
CA GLY A 189 0.13 -8.85 -8.86
C GLY A 189 -0.29 -9.92 -7.87
N PHE A 190 -0.50 -11.14 -8.34
CA PHE A 190 -0.91 -12.29 -7.53
C PHE A 190 0.24 -13.23 -7.20
N GLY A 191 0.31 -13.68 -5.95
CA GLY A 191 1.21 -14.77 -5.55
C GLY A 191 2.70 -14.46 -5.80
N HIS A 192 3.53 -15.51 -5.78
CA HIS A 192 4.99 -15.33 -5.75
C HIS A 192 5.66 -15.22 -7.12
N ASP A 193 4.93 -15.48 -8.19
CA ASP A 193 5.50 -15.71 -9.52
C ASP A 193 5.19 -14.58 -10.54
N HIS A 194 4.45 -13.55 -10.11
CA HIS A 194 4.14 -12.39 -10.94
C HIS A 194 5.34 -11.43 -11.08
N ASN A 195 5.40 -10.69 -12.18
CA ASN A 195 6.48 -9.71 -12.40
C ASN A 195 6.35 -8.44 -11.54
N ALA A 196 6.65 -8.57 -10.24
CA ALA A 196 6.65 -7.47 -9.27
C ALA A 196 7.55 -6.29 -9.67
N ARG A 197 8.57 -6.51 -10.51
CA ARG A 197 9.47 -5.46 -11.02
C ARG A 197 8.84 -4.66 -12.17
N LEU A 198 7.99 -5.28 -12.98
CA LEU A 198 7.20 -4.62 -14.01
C LEU A 198 6.08 -3.80 -13.37
N LEU A 199 5.28 -4.42 -12.50
CA LEU A 199 4.14 -3.74 -11.89
C LEU A 199 4.61 -2.56 -11.00
N SER A 200 5.68 -2.74 -10.21
CA SER A 200 6.32 -1.65 -9.46
C SER A 200 6.95 -0.55 -10.34
N LYS A 201 7.24 -0.82 -11.62
CA LYS A 201 7.66 0.21 -12.57
C LYS A 201 6.47 0.91 -13.21
N LEU A 202 5.38 0.18 -13.48
CA LEU A 202 4.13 0.76 -13.96
C LEU A 202 3.57 1.76 -12.95
N SER A 203 3.65 1.50 -11.63
CA SER A 203 3.20 2.42 -10.57
C SER A 203 4.01 3.73 -10.43
N ASN A 204 5.11 3.87 -11.17
CA ASN A 204 5.87 5.12 -11.26
C ASN A 204 5.37 6.04 -12.38
N LEU A 205 4.54 5.54 -13.30
CA LEU A 205 3.81 6.37 -14.26
C LEU A 205 2.78 7.24 -13.54
N LYS A 206 2.40 8.35 -14.17
CA LYS A 206 1.29 9.18 -13.66
C LYS A 206 -0.01 8.36 -13.67
N ASN A 207 -0.85 8.61 -12.65
CA ASN A 207 -2.15 7.96 -12.46
C ASN A 207 -2.11 6.42 -12.32
N SER A 208 -0.94 5.85 -12.04
CA SER A 208 -0.72 4.41 -11.97
C SER A 208 -0.33 3.94 -10.56
N GLU A 209 -0.75 2.74 -10.19
CA GLU A 209 -0.46 2.09 -8.91
C GLU A 209 -0.23 0.58 -9.04
N TYR A 210 0.36 -0.01 -7.99
CA TYR A 210 0.67 -1.44 -7.91
C TYR A 210 0.29 -1.99 -6.54
N HIS A 211 -0.50 -3.07 -6.54
CA HIS A 211 -0.88 -3.84 -5.35
C HIS A 211 -0.37 -5.27 -5.49
N PHE A 212 0.24 -5.80 -4.42
CA PHE A 212 0.71 -7.18 -4.34
C PHE A 212 -0.21 -8.00 -3.43
N ILE A 213 -0.89 -9.02 -3.94
CA ILE A 213 -1.72 -9.93 -3.14
C ILE A 213 -0.89 -11.17 -2.75
N ASP A 214 -0.45 -11.22 -1.48
CA ASP A 214 0.32 -12.34 -0.92
C ASP A 214 -0.52 -13.60 -0.63
N LYS A 215 -1.81 -13.38 -0.34
CA LYS A 215 -2.80 -14.41 0.02
C LYS A 215 -4.07 -14.10 -0.75
N ILE A 216 -4.47 -15.02 -1.62
CA ILE A 216 -5.55 -14.78 -2.57
C ILE A 216 -6.93 -14.63 -1.90
N GLU A 217 -7.08 -15.14 -0.68
CA GLU A 217 -8.26 -14.93 0.18
C GLU A 217 -8.38 -13.49 0.68
N LYS A 218 -7.28 -12.73 0.66
CA LYS A 218 -7.27 -11.29 0.93
C LYS A 218 -7.49 -10.44 -0.34
N SER A 219 -7.65 -11.05 -1.51
CA SER A 219 -7.83 -10.31 -2.77
C SER A 219 -9.03 -9.36 -2.72
N SER A 220 -10.18 -9.78 -2.16
CA SER A 220 -11.36 -8.94 -1.96
C SER A 220 -11.07 -7.63 -1.19
N ILE A 221 -10.01 -7.59 -0.37
CA ILE A 221 -9.55 -6.35 0.31
C ILE A 221 -8.94 -5.39 -0.71
N VAL A 222 -7.95 -5.84 -1.49
CA VAL A 222 -7.26 -5.04 -2.51
C VAL A 222 -8.23 -4.58 -3.60
N TYR A 223 -9.14 -5.44 -4.03
CA TYR A 223 -10.18 -5.06 -4.98
C TYR A 223 -11.18 -4.07 -4.40
N GLY A 224 -11.63 -4.25 -3.15
CA GLY A 224 -12.54 -3.32 -2.52
C GLY A 224 -11.90 -1.95 -2.24
N GLU A 225 -10.60 -1.89 -1.93
CA GLU A 225 -9.84 -0.64 -1.85
C GLU A 225 -9.72 0.03 -3.22
N SER A 226 -9.28 -0.71 -4.25
CA SER A 226 -9.20 -0.25 -5.64
C SER A 226 -10.54 0.31 -6.14
N LEU A 227 -11.64 -0.39 -5.85
CA LEU A 227 -12.99 0.02 -6.27
C LEU A 227 -13.52 1.19 -5.43
N HIS A 228 -13.26 1.22 -4.13
CA HIS A 228 -13.63 2.35 -3.27
C HIS A 228 -12.95 3.64 -3.75
N LYS A 229 -11.68 3.55 -4.16
CA LYS A 229 -10.90 4.67 -4.74
C LYS A 229 -11.51 5.25 -6.02
N VAL A 230 -12.13 4.40 -6.83
CA VAL A 230 -12.82 4.79 -8.08
C VAL A 230 -14.22 5.35 -7.82
N LEU A 231 -14.96 4.77 -6.86
CA LEU A 231 -16.36 5.14 -6.60
C LEU A 231 -16.56 6.27 -5.59
N TYR A 232 -15.61 6.47 -4.68
CA TYR A 232 -15.67 7.51 -3.64
C TYR A 232 -14.46 8.47 -3.67
N PRO A 233 -14.11 9.06 -4.84
CA PRO A 233 -13.07 10.07 -4.95
C PRO A 233 -13.55 11.36 -4.27
N CYS A 234 -12.81 11.84 -3.28
CA CYS A 234 -13.12 13.10 -2.61
C CYS A 234 -12.41 14.28 -3.32
N LEU A 235 -11.11 14.12 -3.61
CA LEU A 235 -10.31 15.06 -4.40
C LEU A 235 -9.63 14.33 -5.55
N LYS A 236 -9.45 15.00 -6.69
CA LYS A 236 -8.72 14.51 -7.88
C LYS A 236 -7.72 15.54 -8.38
N ASN A 237 -6.72 15.10 -9.14
CA ASN A 237 -5.66 15.93 -9.72
C ASN A 237 -5.01 16.87 -8.68
N ILE A 238 -4.74 16.35 -7.48
CA ILE A 238 -4.28 17.15 -6.34
C ILE A 238 -2.84 17.57 -6.59
N ASN A 239 -2.60 18.87 -6.49
CA ASN A 239 -1.27 19.46 -6.48
C ASN A 239 -1.08 20.21 -5.16
N ILE A 240 -0.06 19.83 -4.39
CA ILE A 240 0.31 20.46 -3.12
C ILE A 240 1.67 21.11 -3.32
N SER A 241 1.75 22.42 -3.14
CA SER A 241 3.01 23.18 -3.16
C SER A 241 3.31 23.81 -1.81
N MET A 242 4.59 23.97 -1.49
CA MET A 242 5.10 24.55 -0.25
C MET A 242 5.70 25.93 -0.50
N GLU A 243 5.42 26.86 0.39
CA GLU A 243 6.20 28.08 0.60
C GLU A 243 6.95 27.95 1.93
N ASN A 244 8.24 28.33 1.92
CA ASN A 244 9.16 28.20 3.05
C ASN A 244 9.25 26.77 3.63
N GLY A 245 9.25 25.75 2.78
CA GLY A 245 9.39 24.36 3.19
C GLY A 245 9.43 23.37 2.03
N TYR A 246 9.54 22.08 2.36
CA TYR A 246 9.58 20.97 1.41
C TYR A 246 8.67 19.82 1.90
N ILE A 247 8.03 19.12 0.96
CA ILE A 247 7.32 17.84 1.16
C ILE A 247 8.23 16.69 0.74
N TYR A 248 8.19 15.58 1.47
CA TYR A 248 8.88 14.35 1.09
C TYR A 248 8.12 13.58 0.00
N ASP A 249 8.74 13.41 -1.17
CA ASP A 249 8.27 12.49 -2.20
C ASP A 249 8.89 11.10 -1.97
N TRP A 250 8.07 10.20 -1.43
CA TRP A 250 8.46 8.81 -1.16
C TRP A 250 8.79 8.02 -2.43
N LYS A 251 8.26 8.40 -3.60
CA LYS A 251 8.51 7.69 -4.86
C LYS A 251 9.92 7.91 -5.41
N THR A 252 10.54 9.05 -5.11
CA THR A 252 11.92 9.37 -5.53
C THR A 252 12.92 9.50 -4.38
N ASN A 253 12.44 9.45 -3.12
CA ASN A 253 13.24 9.62 -1.90
C ASN A 253 13.91 11.01 -1.83
N GLU A 254 13.15 12.04 -2.19
CA GLU A 254 13.63 13.42 -2.29
C GLU A 254 12.66 14.39 -1.60
N TRP A 255 13.21 15.49 -1.10
CA TRP A 255 12.43 16.62 -0.60
C TRP A 255 12.15 17.60 -1.74
N LYS A 256 10.88 17.90 -1.99
CA LYS A 256 10.41 18.73 -3.13
C LYS A 256 9.52 19.86 -2.63
N THR A 257 9.46 20.96 -3.39
CA THR A 257 8.54 22.07 -3.11
C THR A 257 7.12 21.82 -3.61
N GLU A 258 6.89 20.75 -4.38
CA GLU A 258 5.62 20.43 -5.02
C GLU A 258 5.48 18.91 -5.15
N ILE A 259 4.27 18.38 -4.91
CA ILE A 259 3.92 16.97 -5.12
C ILE A 259 2.53 16.85 -5.75
N TYR A 260 2.40 15.90 -6.69
CA TYR A 260 1.15 15.56 -7.35
C TYR A 260 0.60 14.22 -6.83
N GLU A 261 -0.68 14.19 -6.50
CA GLU A 261 -1.42 12.98 -6.11
C GLU A 261 -2.69 12.86 -6.96
N ASN A 262 -2.95 11.68 -7.52
CA ASN A 262 -4.02 11.50 -8.51
C ASN A 262 -5.42 11.66 -7.89
N VAL A 263 -5.66 10.99 -6.76
CA VAL A 263 -6.96 10.98 -6.08
C VAL A 263 -6.78 10.72 -4.59
N LEU A 264 -7.53 11.45 -3.77
CA LEU A 264 -7.68 11.20 -2.34
C LEU A 264 -9.14 10.83 -2.05
N ILE A 265 -9.35 9.80 -1.23
CA ILE A 265 -10.64 9.09 -1.07
C ILE A 265 -11.45 9.58 0.14
N SER A 266 -12.74 9.25 0.16
CA SER A 266 -13.65 9.48 1.29
C SER A 266 -13.08 9.02 2.64
N GLU A 267 -13.31 9.81 3.69
CA GLU A 267 -12.97 9.49 5.09
C GLU A 267 -11.47 9.17 5.34
N MET A 268 -10.57 9.61 4.45
CA MET A 268 -9.12 9.43 4.62
C MET A 268 -8.48 10.61 5.36
N THR A 269 -7.58 10.29 6.31
CA THR A 269 -6.55 11.22 6.79
C THR A 269 -5.26 10.88 6.07
N LYS A 270 -4.72 11.81 5.29
CA LYS A 270 -3.47 11.64 4.54
C LYS A 270 -2.39 12.49 5.18
N CYS A 271 -1.27 11.86 5.55
CA CYS A 271 -0.14 12.50 6.21
C CYS A 271 1.05 12.61 5.25
N TYR A 272 1.49 13.83 4.94
CA TYR A 272 2.71 14.11 4.20
C TYR A 272 3.79 14.57 5.18
N HIS A 273 5.01 14.05 5.05
CA HIS A 273 6.12 14.56 5.86
C HIS A 273 6.64 15.85 5.23
N VAL A 274 6.88 16.86 6.06
CA VAL A 274 7.41 18.15 5.65
C VAL A 274 8.69 18.49 6.42
N LYS A 275 9.51 19.37 5.84
CA LYS A 275 10.60 20.03 6.56
C LYS A 275 10.71 21.51 6.19
N THR A 276 11.25 22.31 7.11
CA THR A 276 11.44 23.76 6.95
C THR A 276 12.60 24.27 7.80
N ASP A 277 13.24 25.34 7.35
CA ASP A 277 14.16 26.21 8.11
C ASP A 277 13.46 27.48 8.63
N ASP A 278 12.27 27.83 8.12
CA ASP A 278 11.41 28.94 8.58
C ASP A 278 10.07 28.42 9.12
N ILE A 279 10.12 27.97 10.38
CA ILE A 279 8.99 27.45 11.16
C ILE A 279 7.81 28.44 11.23
N LEU A 280 8.07 29.75 11.16
CA LEU A 280 7.06 30.78 11.37
C LEU A 280 6.24 31.08 10.11
N ASN A 281 6.85 30.95 8.93
CA ASN A 281 6.23 31.31 7.66
C ASN A 281 5.96 30.10 6.73
N ILE A 282 6.15 28.86 7.21
CA ILE A 282 5.79 27.66 6.45
C ILE A 282 4.29 27.63 6.12
N THR A 283 3.98 27.51 4.83
CA THR A 283 2.61 27.46 4.31
C THR A 283 2.53 26.43 3.19
N ALA A 284 1.42 25.69 3.10
CA ALA A 284 1.13 24.82 1.97
C ALA A 284 -0.08 25.33 1.19
N TYR A 285 -0.03 25.21 -0.13
CA TYR A 285 -1.13 25.52 -1.04
C TYR A 285 -1.60 24.24 -1.72
N LEU A 286 -2.85 23.87 -1.52
CA LEU A 286 -3.48 22.74 -2.16
C LEU A 286 -4.42 23.23 -3.27
N THR A 287 -4.28 22.64 -4.45
CA THR A 287 -5.25 22.80 -5.55
C THR A 287 -5.72 21.43 -6.00
N ALA A 288 -7.03 21.24 -6.20
CA ALA A 288 -7.62 19.97 -6.60
C ALA A 288 -8.93 20.16 -7.38
N ASP A 289 -9.31 19.17 -8.17
CA ASP A 289 -10.66 19.06 -8.74
C ASP A 289 -11.54 18.21 -7.80
N ALA A 290 -12.80 18.62 -7.59
CA ALA A 290 -13.78 17.88 -6.79
C ALA A 290 -15.14 17.83 -7.49
N GLU A 291 -15.89 16.75 -7.24
CA GLU A 291 -17.26 16.59 -7.72
C GLU A 291 -18.26 17.03 -6.64
N ILE A 292 -19.19 17.92 -7.00
CA ILE A 292 -20.29 18.36 -6.15
C ILE A 292 -21.61 17.97 -6.83
N THR A 293 -22.36 17.09 -6.18
CA THR A 293 -23.72 16.72 -6.58
C THR A 293 -24.74 17.56 -5.82
N ASN A 294 -25.55 18.34 -6.53
CA ASN A 294 -26.68 19.10 -5.97
C ASN A 294 -27.95 18.76 -6.77
N GLU A 295 -28.98 18.21 -6.13
CA GLU A 295 -30.30 17.93 -6.76
C GLU A 295 -30.18 17.28 -8.15
N ASP A 296 -29.35 16.23 -8.23
CA ASP A 296 -28.99 15.44 -9.43
C ASP A 296 -28.22 16.18 -10.56
N MET A 297 -27.82 17.44 -10.34
CA MET A 297 -26.80 18.10 -11.18
C MET A 297 -25.39 17.82 -10.63
N VAL A 298 -24.55 17.25 -11.47
CA VAL A 298 -23.12 17.03 -11.23
C VAL A 298 -22.35 18.27 -11.68
N ASN A 299 -21.60 18.88 -10.76
CA ASN A 299 -20.70 20.00 -11.05
C ASN A 299 -19.26 19.64 -10.67
N HIS A 300 -18.30 19.97 -11.53
CA HIS A 300 -16.89 19.91 -11.19
C HIS A 300 -16.43 21.28 -10.70
N THR A 301 -15.83 21.33 -9.52
CA THR A 301 -15.31 22.55 -8.91
C THR A 301 -13.83 22.42 -8.61
N LYS A 302 -13.08 23.49 -8.84
CA LYS A 302 -11.72 23.59 -8.30
C LYS A 302 -11.78 24.00 -6.84
N ILE A 303 -11.05 23.26 -6.01
CA ILE A 303 -10.78 23.57 -4.63
C ILE A 303 -9.37 24.18 -4.58
N GLU A 304 -9.26 25.32 -3.90
CA GLU A 304 -8.01 25.98 -3.58
C GLU A 304 -8.02 26.20 -2.05
N GLU A 305 -7.02 25.68 -1.36
CA GLU A 305 -6.90 25.77 0.10
C GLU A 305 -5.49 26.22 0.47
N THR A 306 -5.39 27.10 1.48
CA THR A 306 -4.12 27.52 2.08
C THR A 306 -4.05 26.98 3.49
N ILE A 307 -2.99 26.23 3.77
CA ILE A 307 -2.82 25.39 4.95
C ILE A 307 -1.63 25.93 5.75
N TYR A 308 -1.85 26.18 7.05
CA TYR A 308 -0.90 26.88 7.93
C TYR A 308 -0.37 25.96 9.05
N LYS A 309 0.74 26.36 9.69
CA LYS A 309 1.20 25.73 10.96
C LYS A 309 0.12 25.88 12.03
N LEU A 310 -0.17 24.80 12.77
CA LEU A 310 -0.93 24.90 14.02
C LEU A 310 -0.13 25.71 15.07
N PRO A 311 -0.80 26.50 15.92
CA PRO A 311 -0.15 27.04 17.10
C PRO A 311 0.27 25.90 18.03
N ASP A 312 1.41 26.05 18.71
CA ASP A 312 1.92 25.04 19.62
C ASP A 312 0.92 24.76 20.75
N LEU A 313 0.81 23.50 21.18
CA LEU A 313 -0.09 23.13 22.26
C LEU A 313 0.47 23.63 23.59
N ILE A 314 -0.30 24.44 24.31
CA ILE A 314 0.13 25.09 25.56
C ILE A 314 -0.67 24.53 26.75
N ASN A 315 0.03 24.18 27.84
CA ASN A 315 -0.61 23.70 29.06
C ASN A 315 -1.14 24.86 29.94
N ASN A 316 -1.84 24.53 31.03
CA ASN A 316 -2.40 25.53 31.96
C ASN A 316 -1.34 26.42 32.66
N ASN A 317 -0.05 26.11 32.55
CA ASN A 317 1.07 26.87 33.11
C ASN A 317 1.79 27.75 32.06
N ASN A 318 1.26 27.84 30.83
CA ASN A 318 1.90 28.47 29.67
C ASN A 318 3.18 27.76 29.17
N GLU A 319 3.36 26.47 29.44
CA GLU A 319 4.47 25.65 28.92
C GLU A 319 4.01 24.88 27.67
N ILE A 320 4.90 24.74 26.68
CA ILE A 320 4.63 23.96 25.46
C ILE A 320 4.55 22.47 25.81
N VAL A 321 3.45 21.82 25.42
CA VAL A 321 3.27 20.37 25.48
C VAL A 321 3.92 19.77 24.24
N LEU A 322 4.95 18.96 24.44
CA LEU A 322 5.56 18.19 23.36
C LEU A 322 4.60 17.09 22.91
N ASP A 323 4.27 17.07 21.62
CA ASP A 323 3.54 15.96 21.02
C ASP A 323 4.50 14.88 20.50
N ASN A 324 4.45 13.71 21.12
CA ASN A 324 5.24 12.55 20.72
C ASN A 324 4.74 11.89 19.41
N THR A 325 3.56 12.25 18.88
CA THR A 325 3.08 11.72 17.60
C THR A 325 4.03 12.05 16.45
N ILE A 326 4.64 13.24 16.44
CA ILE A 326 5.58 13.65 15.40
C ILE A 326 6.84 12.77 15.40
N THR A 327 7.26 12.25 16.57
CA THR A 327 8.32 11.24 16.67
C THR A 327 7.91 9.92 16.02
N ASN A 328 6.64 9.50 16.12
CA ASN A 328 6.14 8.32 15.41
C ASN A 328 6.21 8.53 13.88
N PHE A 329 5.92 9.75 13.40
CA PHE A 329 6.08 10.11 11.97
C PHE A 329 7.56 10.21 11.55
N ALA A 330 8.47 10.63 12.42
CA ALA A 330 9.91 10.58 12.16
C ALA A 330 10.40 9.12 11.98
N PHE A 331 9.92 8.18 12.80
CA PHE A 331 10.17 6.75 12.56
C PHE A 331 9.59 6.31 11.20
N ARG A 332 8.38 6.75 10.85
CA ARG A 332 7.77 6.47 9.54
C ARG A 332 8.62 6.99 8.39
N GLN A 333 9.19 8.20 8.50
CA GLN A 333 10.09 8.78 7.51
C GLN A 333 11.32 7.89 7.30
N ARG A 334 12.01 7.53 8.38
CA ARG A 334 13.22 6.70 8.29
C ARG A 334 12.94 5.29 7.77
N VAL A 335 11.78 4.71 8.08
CA VAL A 335 11.34 3.44 7.50
C VAL A 335 11.05 3.57 6.00
N LEU A 336 10.41 4.65 5.55
CA LEU A 336 10.19 4.91 4.10
C LEU A 336 11.52 5.00 3.33
N GLU A 337 12.52 5.67 3.87
CA GLU A 337 13.87 5.76 3.27
C GLU A 337 14.56 4.38 3.16
N ILE A 338 14.46 3.58 4.22
CA ILE A 338 15.01 2.21 4.22
C ILE A 338 14.26 1.32 3.21
N LEU A 339 12.93 1.42 3.12
CA LEU A 339 12.12 0.71 2.13
C LEU A 339 12.43 1.18 0.70
N TYR A 340 12.72 2.47 0.51
CA TYR A 340 13.18 2.99 -0.77
C TYR A 340 14.51 2.36 -1.21
N ASN A 341 15.49 2.38 -0.32
CA ASN A 341 16.80 1.78 -0.58
C ASN A 341 16.68 0.26 -0.82
N ALA A 342 15.87 -0.45 -0.03
CA ALA A 342 15.69 -1.89 -0.14
C ALA A 342 15.02 -2.36 -1.45
N HIS A 343 14.13 -1.56 -2.07
CA HIS A 343 13.49 -1.94 -3.34
C HIS A 343 14.29 -1.53 -4.58
N THR A 344 15.18 -0.54 -4.48
CA THR A 344 16.00 -0.05 -5.61
C THR A 344 17.30 -0.85 -5.80
N ILE A 345 17.88 -1.35 -4.71
CA ILE A 345 19.23 -1.94 -4.67
C ILE A 345 19.32 -3.36 -5.24
N LYS A 346 20.51 -3.70 -5.75
CA LYS A 346 20.79 -4.98 -6.46
C LYS A 346 22.14 -5.62 -6.08
N GLY A 347 22.91 -5.02 -5.18
CA GLY A 347 24.24 -5.49 -4.80
C GLY A 347 24.30 -6.15 -3.41
N ASN A 348 24.96 -7.29 -3.28
CA ASN A 348 25.12 -7.99 -1.99
C ASN A 348 25.76 -7.11 -0.89
N ALA A 349 26.74 -6.27 -1.25
CA ALA A 349 27.39 -5.38 -0.29
C ALA A 349 26.48 -4.23 0.19
N GLU A 350 25.49 -3.85 -0.61
CA GLU A 350 24.49 -2.83 -0.27
C GLU A 350 23.35 -3.45 0.56
N ASN A 351 22.93 -4.67 0.22
CA ASN A 351 21.97 -5.45 1.01
C ASN A 351 22.44 -5.63 2.47
N ILE A 352 23.73 -5.91 2.69
CA ILE A 352 24.30 -6.06 4.04
C ILE A 352 24.21 -4.74 4.82
N LYS A 353 24.53 -3.60 4.20
CA LYS A 353 24.42 -2.28 4.85
C LYS A 353 22.98 -1.96 5.24
N ILE A 354 22.01 -2.21 4.35
CA ILE A 354 20.59 -2.01 4.67
C ILE A 354 20.15 -2.96 5.80
N GLN A 355 20.63 -4.20 5.83
CA GLN A 355 20.36 -5.13 6.94
C GLN A 355 20.93 -4.65 8.29
N GLU A 356 22.05 -3.93 8.28
CA GLU A 356 22.62 -3.26 9.46
C GLU A 356 21.77 -2.04 9.86
N GLU A 357 21.44 -1.15 8.92
CA GLU A 357 20.55 0.01 9.16
C GLU A 357 19.16 -0.40 9.70
N ILE A 358 18.58 -1.50 9.18
CA ILE A 358 17.33 -2.06 9.68
C ILE A 358 17.49 -2.56 11.12
N LYS A 359 18.57 -3.28 11.45
CA LYS A 359 18.81 -3.77 12.82
C LYS A 359 18.90 -2.64 13.82
N ASP A 360 19.66 -1.61 13.49
CA ASP A 360 19.87 -0.46 14.37
C ASP A 360 18.56 0.32 14.57
N LEU A 361 17.83 0.63 13.49
CA LEU A 361 16.54 1.33 13.60
C LEU A 361 15.49 0.47 14.33
N PHE A 362 15.45 -0.84 14.10
CA PHE A 362 14.52 -1.75 14.78
C PHE A 362 14.78 -1.79 16.28
N ALA A 363 16.06 -1.82 16.70
CA ALA A 363 16.42 -1.77 18.12
C ALA A 363 16.01 -0.43 18.78
N ILE A 364 16.22 0.69 18.08
CA ILE A 364 15.81 2.03 18.53
C ILE A 364 14.28 2.13 18.62
N LEU A 365 13.55 1.63 17.61
CA LEU A 365 12.09 1.62 17.57
C LEU A 365 11.49 0.76 18.70
N VAL A 366 11.99 -0.46 18.90
CA VAL A 366 11.53 -1.33 20.00
C VAL A 366 11.78 -0.68 21.36
N LYS A 367 12.96 -0.07 21.57
CA LYS A 367 13.24 0.68 22.79
C LYS A 367 12.26 1.84 22.99
N TYR A 368 12.04 2.66 21.97
CA TYR A 368 11.11 3.79 22.02
C TYR A 368 9.67 3.36 22.33
N ILE A 369 9.20 2.26 21.73
CA ILE A 369 7.88 1.68 22.00
C ILE A 369 7.75 1.28 23.48
N CYS A 370 8.76 0.62 24.04
CA CYS A 370 8.75 0.19 25.45
C CYS A 370 8.89 1.36 26.43
N ASP A 371 9.78 2.33 26.15
CA ASP A 371 10.06 3.48 27.02
C ASP A 371 8.87 4.46 27.11
N ASN A 372 7.89 4.37 26.20
CA ASN A 372 6.71 5.24 26.12
C ASN A 372 5.36 4.49 26.21
N ASP A 373 5.35 3.21 26.59
CA ASP A 373 4.15 2.35 26.67
C ASP A 373 3.31 2.25 25.36
N LEU A 374 3.93 2.48 24.20
CA LEU A 374 3.25 2.51 22.88
C LEU A 374 3.05 1.12 22.25
N LEU A 375 3.00 0.05 23.06
CA LEU A 375 2.90 -1.34 22.58
C LEU A 375 1.65 -1.59 21.72
N GLU A 376 0.58 -0.84 21.94
CA GLU A 376 -0.67 -0.96 21.20
C GLU A 376 -0.79 -0.08 19.95
N ASP A 377 0.16 0.83 19.70
CA ASP A 377 0.12 1.75 18.55
C ASP A 377 0.17 0.99 17.21
N ASN A 378 -0.87 1.17 16.40
CA ASN A 378 -1.03 0.45 15.13
C ASN A 378 0.00 0.86 14.07
N MET A 379 0.43 2.12 14.05
CA MET A 379 1.46 2.57 13.10
C MET A 379 2.81 2.01 13.48
N LEU A 380 3.22 2.10 14.75
CA LEU A 380 4.51 1.57 15.21
C LEU A 380 4.58 0.04 15.10
N LYS A 381 3.47 -0.69 15.34
CA LYS A 381 3.35 -2.12 15.02
C LYS A 381 3.60 -2.40 13.54
N GLN A 382 3.00 -1.61 12.63
CA GLN A 382 3.17 -1.75 11.19
C GLN A 382 4.61 -1.45 10.75
N LEU A 383 5.21 -0.35 11.22
CA LEU A 383 6.62 0.00 10.96
C LEU A 383 7.58 -1.11 11.38
N LYS A 384 7.35 -1.70 12.57
CA LYS A 384 8.13 -2.85 13.07
C LYS A 384 8.01 -4.08 12.16
N ASN A 385 6.80 -4.36 11.65
CA ASN A 385 6.58 -5.44 10.68
C ASN A 385 7.28 -5.17 9.35
N ASP A 386 7.20 -3.93 8.84
CA ASP A 386 7.79 -3.55 7.54
C ASP A 386 9.31 -3.71 7.57
N LEU A 387 9.97 -3.26 8.64
CA LEU A 387 11.40 -3.49 8.88
C LEU A 387 11.73 -4.99 8.97
N TYR A 388 10.97 -5.78 9.73
CA TYR A 388 11.18 -7.22 9.86
C TYR A 388 11.04 -7.96 8.52
N ILE A 389 9.99 -7.69 7.76
CA ILE A 389 9.75 -8.30 6.44
C ILE A 389 10.87 -7.91 5.47
N THR A 390 11.30 -6.65 5.49
CA THR A 390 12.38 -6.18 4.61
C THR A 390 13.70 -6.85 4.94
N TYR A 391 14.05 -6.97 6.23
CA TYR A 391 15.28 -7.63 6.68
C TYR A 391 15.42 -9.07 6.16
N TRP A 392 14.33 -9.85 6.18
CA TRP A 392 14.33 -11.25 5.77
C TRP A 392 14.22 -11.47 4.26
N ASN A 393 13.62 -10.54 3.51
CA ASN A 393 13.42 -10.71 2.07
C ASN A 393 14.46 -9.98 1.21
N ILE A 394 15.27 -9.07 1.77
CA ILE A 394 16.31 -8.35 1.02
C ILE A 394 17.38 -9.31 0.47
N GLY A 395 17.77 -9.11 -0.79
CA GLY A 395 18.69 -10.00 -1.49
C GLY A 395 18.13 -11.38 -1.86
N THR A 396 16.85 -11.66 -1.58
CA THR A 396 16.18 -12.90 -1.98
C THR A 396 15.33 -12.69 -3.24
N ASN A 397 14.82 -13.77 -3.83
CA ASN A 397 13.84 -13.70 -4.93
C ASN A 397 12.47 -13.14 -4.48
N LYS A 398 12.25 -12.92 -3.18
CA LYS A 398 10.99 -12.44 -2.60
C LYS A 398 10.84 -10.91 -2.56
N SER A 399 11.47 -10.20 -3.49
CA SER A 399 11.47 -8.72 -3.58
C SER A 399 10.07 -8.09 -3.65
N MET A 400 9.08 -8.82 -4.17
CA MET A 400 7.66 -8.43 -4.18
C MET A 400 7.10 -8.03 -2.81
N TYR A 401 7.56 -8.65 -1.71
CA TYR A 401 7.14 -8.28 -0.36
C TYR A 401 7.68 -6.91 0.04
N ILE A 402 8.93 -6.60 -0.33
CA ILE A 402 9.54 -5.29 -0.10
C ILE A 402 8.80 -4.25 -0.94
N ASN A 403 8.59 -4.52 -2.24
CA ASN A 403 7.86 -3.62 -3.13
C ASN A 403 6.43 -3.36 -2.60
N GLY A 404 5.71 -4.40 -2.19
CA GLY A 404 4.35 -4.28 -1.68
C GLY A 404 4.25 -3.54 -0.33
N ARG A 405 5.22 -3.74 0.59
CA ARG A 405 5.30 -2.94 1.82
C ARG A 405 5.68 -1.49 1.55
N TYR A 406 6.67 -1.26 0.68
CA TYR A 406 7.05 0.08 0.23
C TYR A 406 5.88 0.85 -0.40
N MET A 407 5.19 0.23 -1.36
CA MET A 407 4.02 0.85 -2.01
C MET A 407 2.92 1.14 -0.99
N ALA A 408 2.51 0.17 -0.18
CA ALA A 408 1.43 0.36 0.79
C ALA A 408 1.75 1.42 1.86
N GLN A 409 3.01 1.49 2.30
CA GLN A 409 3.47 2.46 3.30
C GLN A 409 3.59 3.89 2.73
N GLY A 410 4.00 4.01 1.46
CA GLY A 410 4.07 5.27 0.73
C GLY A 410 2.69 5.82 0.35
N SER A 411 1.84 4.97 -0.27
CA SER A 411 0.46 5.32 -0.64
C SER A 411 -0.43 5.61 0.56
N GLN A 412 -0.12 5.01 1.71
CA GLN A 412 -1.01 4.88 2.88
C GLN A 412 -2.23 4.00 2.56
N SER A 413 -1.99 2.85 1.92
CA SER A 413 -3.03 1.91 1.51
C SER A 413 -3.62 1.14 2.68
N GLY A 414 -4.88 0.74 2.52
CA GLY A 414 -5.68 -0.01 3.50
C GLY A 414 -5.29 -1.48 3.65
N TYR A 415 -4.60 -2.05 2.66
CA TYR A 415 -4.03 -3.40 2.70
C TYR A 415 -2.49 -3.37 2.72
N THR A 416 -1.89 -4.30 3.48
CA THR A 416 -0.44 -4.57 3.48
C THR A 416 -0.17 -6.07 3.32
N PRO A 417 0.72 -6.52 2.42
CA PRO A 417 1.03 -7.94 2.22
C PRO A 417 1.51 -8.63 3.50
N SER A 418 0.85 -9.69 3.95
CA SER A 418 1.27 -10.42 5.17
C SER A 418 2.60 -11.14 4.99
N ASN A 419 3.25 -11.59 6.07
CA ASN A 419 4.46 -12.39 5.94
C ASN A 419 4.12 -13.89 5.93
N HIS A 420 4.59 -14.62 4.92
CA HIS A 420 4.79 -16.06 5.03
C HIS A 420 6.27 -16.36 4.76
N ILE A 421 7.09 -16.23 5.80
CA ILE A 421 8.28 -17.06 5.91
C ILE A 421 7.73 -18.48 6.02
N SER A 422 7.81 -19.22 4.92
CA SER A 422 7.79 -20.67 4.95
C SER A 422 9.02 -21.10 5.76
N LEU A 423 8.85 -21.15 7.08
CA LEU A 423 9.82 -21.73 8.00
C LEU A 423 10.02 -23.16 7.53
N SER A 424 11.18 -23.44 6.94
CA SER A 424 11.54 -24.83 6.72
C SER A 424 11.67 -25.46 8.10
N ASN A 425 11.19 -26.69 8.30
CA ASN A 425 11.19 -27.32 9.64
C ASN A 425 12.61 -27.53 10.21
N ASN A 426 13.67 -27.22 9.45
CA ASN A 426 15.06 -27.21 9.90
C ASN A 426 15.48 -25.90 10.59
N ASP A 427 14.71 -24.82 10.45
CA ASP A 427 15.01 -23.51 11.05
C ASP A 427 14.46 -23.37 12.49
N MET A 428 14.09 -24.47 13.15
CA MET A 428 13.60 -24.53 14.54
C MET A 428 14.68 -24.24 15.62
N ASN A 429 15.65 -23.38 15.31
CA ASN A 429 16.67 -22.83 16.20
C ASN A 429 16.63 -21.28 16.25
N ILE A 430 15.47 -20.68 15.98
CA ILE A 430 15.20 -19.22 16.05
C ILE A 430 15.03 -18.77 17.51
N ASP A 431 15.96 -19.13 18.38
CA ASP A 431 16.10 -18.57 19.74
C ASP A 431 17.36 -17.68 19.87
N ASN A 432 18.30 -17.77 18.91
CA ASN A 432 19.65 -17.21 19.05
C ASN A 432 20.11 -16.23 17.94
N GLN A 433 19.23 -15.72 17.06
CA GLN A 433 19.63 -14.88 15.92
C GLN A 433 18.93 -13.51 15.76
N ILE A 434 18.13 -13.08 16.74
CA ILE A 434 17.78 -11.66 16.91
C ILE A 434 18.65 -11.13 18.06
N PRO A 435 19.29 -9.94 17.93
CA PRO A 435 20.01 -9.35 19.05
C PRO A 435 19.02 -9.03 20.19
N ARG A 436 19.00 -9.90 21.22
CA ARG A 436 18.30 -9.61 22.48
C ARG A 436 18.95 -8.35 23.08
N PRO A 437 18.18 -7.39 23.62
CA PRO A 437 18.74 -6.17 24.20
C PRO A 437 19.74 -6.54 25.31
N ILE A 438 20.99 -6.08 25.16
CA ILE A 438 22.08 -6.43 26.06
C ILE A 438 21.90 -5.68 27.39
N LEU A 439 21.21 -6.31 28.34
CA LEU A 439 21.18 -5.84 29.72
C LEU A 439 22.58 -5.96 30.33
N HIS A 440 23.30 -4.84 30.39
CA HIS A 440 24.58 -4.74 31.10
C HIS A 440 24.38 -4.92 32.61
N ARG A 441 24.44 -6.16 33.10
CA ARG A 441 24.77 -6.43 34.50
C ARG A 441 26.27 -6.23 34.72
N SER A 442 26.59 -5.51 35.79
CA SER A 442 27.96 -5.24 36.23
C SER A 442 28.76 -6.52 36.47
N ARG A 443 30.05 -6.50 36.08
CA ARG A 443 31.03 -7.59 36.20
C ARG A 443 31.04 -8.25 37.59
N ASN A 444 31.20 -9.58 37.62
CA ASN A 444 32.29 -10.21 38.38
C ASN A 444 32.65 -11.64 37.91
N ILE A 445 33.80 -11.74 37.23
CA ILE A 445 34.91 -12.70 37.44
C ILE A 445 34.57 -14.14 37.93
N PHE A 446 34.64 -15.15 37.04
CA PHE A 446 35.71 -16.19 37.00
C PHE A 446 35.45 -17.23 35.89
N GLN A 447 36.52 -17.71 35.26
CA GLN A 447 36.62 -18.91 34.39
C GLN A 447 37.87 -19.69 34.85
N PRO A 448 38.10 -20.97 34.45
CA PRO A 448 37.41 -21.81 33.45
C PRO A 448 36.85 -23.12 34.11
N MET A 449 36.67 -24.32 33.53
CA MET A 449 37.02 -24.96 32.24
C MET A 449 36.25 -26.29 32.01
N PHE A 450 36.34 -26.85 30.78
CA PHE A 450 36.17 -28.27 30.39
C PHE A 450 34.80 -29.00 30.47
N ASP A 451 34.20 -29.14 29.27
CA ASP A 451 34.00 -30.40 28.51
C ASP A 451 33.06 -31.56 28.92
N ILE A 452 32.26 -31.95 27.91
CA ILE A 452 31.92 -33.33 27.46
C ILE A 452 30.60 -34.03 27.92
N ASN A 453 29.72 -34.20 26.91
CA ASN A 453 28.76 -35.28 26.59
C ASN A 453 27.42 -35.53 27.31
N ASP A 454 26.38 -35.52 26.45
CA ASP A 454 25.28 -36.48 26.21
C ASP A 454 24.16 -36.81 27.22
N ASP A 455 22.98 -36.86 26.61
CA ASP A 455 21.81 -37.72 26.82
C ASP A 455 20.88 -37.58 28.05
N SER A 456 19.71 -37.02 27.71
CA SER A 456 18.37 -37.61 27.94
C SER A 456 17.56 -37.26 29.21
N ASN A 457 16.41 -36.64 28.92
CA ASN A 457 15.08 -36.76 29.51
C ASN A 457 14.75 -36.46 30.99
N ASP A 458 13.65 -35.69 31.08
CA ASP A 458 12.56 -35.71 32.06
C ASP A 458 12.70 -35.03 33.44
N SER A 459 12.10 -33.83 33.47
CA SER A 459 10.89 -33.50 34.26
C SER A 459 11.01 -32.59 35.50
N ASN A 460 10.22 -31.51 35.40
CA ASN A 460 9.50 -30.75 36.43
C ASN A 460 10.20 -29.69 37.29
N ASP A 461 9.47 -28.56 37.35
CA ASP A 461 9.42 -27.52 38.38
C ASP A 461 10.69 -26.70 38.70
N SER A 462 10.65 -25.36 38.75
CA SER A 462 9.50 -24.45 38.71
C SER A 462 9.94 -23.00 38.50
N ASN A 463 8.98 -22.14 38.12
CA ASN A 463 9.00 -20.68 38.28
C ASN A 463 10.21 -19.91 37.72
N ASP A 464 10.07 -19.43 36.49
CA ASP A 464 10.46 -18.04 36.22
C ASP A 464 9.42 -17.37 35.30
N SER A 465 8.73 -16.37 35.84
CA SER A 465 7.79 -15.53 35.11
C SER A 465 8.57 -14.56 34.22
N ASN A 466 8.71 -14.88 32.95
CA ASN A 466 9.18 -13.94 31.93
C ASN A 466 8.11 -13.81 30.84
N ASP A 467 7.68 -12.58 30.58
CA ASP A 467 6.63 -12.29 29.61
C ASP A 467 7.07 -12.65 28.19
N ASN A 468 6.45 -13.69 27.64
CA ASN A 468 6.60 -14.07 26.25
C ASN A 468 5.99 -12.97 25.37
N ILE A 469 6.83 -12.10 24.81
CA ILE A 469 6.45 -11.27 23.66
C ILE A 469 6.18 -12.21 22.49
N SER A 470 4.90 -12.54 22.30
CA SER A 470 4.40 -13.41 21.24
C SER A 470 4.65 -12.77 19.87
N PHE A 471 5.68 -13.25 19.16
CA PHE A 471 5.89 -12.94 17.75
C PHE A 471 4.94 -13.81 16.89
N GLY A 472 3.65 -13.45 16.87
CA GLY A 472 2.64 -14.24 16.13
C GLY A 472 1.33 -13.55 15.74
N THR A 473 1.06 -12.32 16.23
CA THR A 473 -0.23 -11.64 15.99
C THR A 473 -0.04 -10.15 15.67
N THR A 474 0.62 -9.85 14.55
CA THR A 474 0.76 -8.47 14.03
C THR A 474 0.21 -8.28 12.61
N ASP A 475 -0.34 -9.33 11.99
CA ASP A 475 -1.13 -9.24 10.76
C ASP A 475 -2.57 -8.84 11.11
N ASN A 476 -2.80 -7.53 11.32
CA ASN A 476 -4.15 -6.99 11.22
C ASN A 476 -4.70 -7.26 9.81
N GLU A 477 -6.00 -7.53 9.68
CA GLU A 477 -6.63 -7.75 8.37
C GLU A 477 -6.51 -6.51 7.46
N TYR A 478 -6.57 -5.33 8.09
CA TYR A 478 -6.43 -4.02 7.47
C TYR A 478 -5.25 -3.27 8.09
N SER A 479 -4.60 -2.42 7.30
CA SER A 479 -3.53 -1.52 7.75
C SER A 479 -4.06 -0.44 8.71
N CYS A 480 -3.14 0.29 9.35
CA CYS A 480 -3.50 1.48 10.14
C CYS A 480 -4.15 2.61 9.32
N TYR A 481 -3.99 2.64 7.99
CA TYR A 481 -4.52 3.67 7.10
C TYR A 481 -5.91 3.35 6.50
N SER A 482 -6.39 2.12 6.67
CA SER A 482 -7.66 1.67 6.09
C SER A 482 -8.86 2.46 6.65
N THR A 483 -9.54 3.22 5.78
CA THR A 483 -10.68 4.08 6.16
C THR A 483 -11.96 3.27 6.45
N PRO A 484 -12.91 3.82 7.24
CA PRO A 484 -14.21 3.18 7.45
C PRO A 484 -14.97 2.88 6.14
N GLY A 485 -15.00 3.83 5.20
CA GLY A 485 -15.60 3.67 3.87
C GLY A 485 -15.00 2.52 3.06
N THR A 486 -13.67 2.40 3.02
CA THR A 486 -12.98 1.28 2.38
C THR A 486 -13.35 -0.05 3.01
N ARG A 487 -13.33 -0.16 4.36
CA ARG A 487 -13.73 -1.38 5.07
C ARG A 487 -15.17 -1.77 4.80
N ASN A 488 -16.09 -0.80 4.78
CA ASN A 488 -17.49 -1.04 4.44
C ASN A 488 -17.65 -1.55 3.00
N THR A 489 -16.87 -1.02 2.05
CA THR A 489 -16.88 -1.45 0.65
C THR A 489 -16.38 -2.89 0.52
N VAL A 490 -15.22 -3.21 1.10
CA VAL A 490 -14.63 -4.56 1.13
C VAL A 490 -15.60 -5.56 1.79
N ASN A 491 -16.17 -5.23 2.95
CA ASN A 491 -17.12 -6.09 3.64
C ASN A 491 -18.39 -6.32 2.81
N THR A 492 -18.89 -5.31 2.07
CA THR A 492 -20.07 -5.47 1.21
C THR A 492 -19.79 -6.37 0.01
N ILE A 493 -18.61 -6.24 -0.61
CA ILE A 493 -18.17 -7.15 -1.70
C ILE A 493 -18.09 -8.59 -1.19
N ARG A 494 -17.50 -8.80 0.00
CA ARG A 494 -17.36 -10.13 0.62
C ARG A 494 -18.67 -10.83 0.96
N LEU A 495 -19.78 -10.12 1.16
CA LEU A 495 -21.11 -10.73 1.30
C LEU A 495 -21.57 -11.51 0.05
N TYR A 496 -20.85 -11.35 -1.07
CA TYR A 496 -21.13 -12.01 -2.34
C TYR A 496 -20.10 -13.06 -2.75
N ASP A 497 -19.09 -13.30 -1.91
CA ASP A 497 -18.05 -14.30 -2.12
C ASP A 497 -18.57 -15.74 -1.87
N ASP A 498 -19.77 -15.93 -1.31
CA ASP A 498 -20.45 -17.23 -1.14
C ASP A 498 -21.09 -17.78 -2.45
#